data_AF-A0A952JEN8-F1
#
_entry.id   AF-A0A952JEN8-F1
#
_cell.length_a   1.000
_cell.length_b   1.000
_cell.length_c   1.000
_cell.angle_alpha   90.00
_cell.angle_beta   90.00
_cell.angle_gamma   90.00
#
_symmetry.space_group_name_H-M   'P 1'
#
loop_
_entity.id
_entity.type
_entity.pdbx_description
1 polymer ?
#
loop_
_entity_poly.entity_id
_entity_poly.type
_entity_poly.pdbx_seq_one_letter_code
_entity_poly.pdbx_strand_id
1 'polypeptide(L)'
;MAEFLTKNGTSYNIENIIIDAKSKLIYLQISKTFYERLKDASNKNVSIKIIYGKDELKPNERNSLAELKNVELYFFENLHAKCYFNETKMVITSMNMYEFSEKNNREMGVLIDRNTDKDLFDKAVAETLSIIQSAEQTALRKTDRPIFVDKKQANNKQTNYRKIIRGYCIRCETRIDYNPTRPYCGDCFSIWAQFENPDYQENVCHRCGEYEMTSMNKPQCYNCYTEHQQELRRTM
;
A
#
# COMPACT_ATOMS: atom_id res chain seq x y z
N MET A 1 9.48 10.52 -30.22
CA MET A 1 8.31 11.40 -30.15
C MET A 1 7.32 10.79 -29.18
N ALA A 2 6.82 11.62 -28.26
CA ALA A 2 5.97 11.16 -27.18
C ALA A 2 4.66 10.58 -27.73
N GLU A 3 4.19 9.51 -27.11
CA GLU A 3 3.03 8.76 -27.58
C GLU A 3 1.86 8.90 -26.61
N PHE A 4 0.68 9.23 -27.13
CA PHE A 4 -0.55 9.28 -26.33
C PHE A 4 -0.99 7.87 -25.93
N LEU A 5 -1.36 7.70 -24.67
CA LEU A 5 -1.85 6.44 -24.11
C LEU A 5 -3.28 6.59 -23.63
N THR A 6 -4.11 5.60 -23.97
CA THR A 6 -5.40 5.36 -23.30
C THR A 6 -5.16 4.70 -21.94
N LYS A 7 -6.21 4.53 -21.14
CA LYS A 7 -6.18 3.79 -19.86
C LYS A 7 -5.40 2.47 -19.95
N ASN A 8 -5.81 1.57 -20.85
CA ASN A 8 -5.18 0.25 -20.97
C ASN A 8 -3.73 0.37 -21.45
N GLY A 9 -3.45 1.30 -22.38
CA GLY A 9 -2.09 1.58 -22.83
C GLY A 9 -1.21 2.12 -21.71
N THR A 10 -1.77 2.90 -20.79
CA THR A 10 -1.06 3.44 -19.62
C THR A 10 -0.67 2.31 -18.67
N SER A 11 -1.62 1.47 -18.25
CA SER A 11 -1.33 0.34 -17.36
C SER A 11 -0.31 -0.63 -17.97
N TYR A 12 -0.47 -0.95 -19.26
CA TYR A 12 0.47 -1.80 -20.00
C TYR A 12 1.90 -1.24 -20.02
N ASN A 13 2.06 0.05 -20.33
CA ASN A 13 3.38 0.66 -20.39
C ASN A 13 4.02 0.84 -19.01
N ILE A 14 3.23 1.08 -17.96
CA ILE A 14 3.74 1.13 -16.59
C ILE A 14 4.25 -0.25 -16.17
N GLU A 15 3.51 -1.33 -16.48
CA GLU A 15 3.97 -2.70 -16.22
C GLU A 15 5.31 -2.98 -16.90
N ASN A 16 5.43 -2.65 -18.20
CA ASN A 16 6.67 -2.84 -18.96
C ASN A 16 7.82 -2.00 -18.42
N ILE A 17 7.58 -0.77 -17.96
CA ILE A 17 8.61 0.06 -17.33
C ILE A 17 9.22 -0.66 -16.12
N ILE A 18 8.43 -1.39 -15.32
CA ILE A 18 8.94 -2.18 -14.20
C ILE A 18 9.71 -3.41 -14.69
N ILE A 19 9.11 -4.16 -15.63
CA ILE A 19 9.67 -5.41 -16.14
C ILE A 19 11.05 -5.18 -16.78
N ASP A 20 11.16 -4.09 -17.56
CA ASP A 20 12.33 -3.74 -18.36
C ASP A 20 13.40 -2.97 -17.58
N ALA A 21 13.12 -2.56 -16.33
CA ALA A 21 14.07 -1.80 -15.52
C ALA A 21 15.34 -2.62 -15.24
N LYS A 22 16.52 -2.05 -15.56
CA LYS A 22 17.81 -2.72 -15.34
C LYS A 22 18.56 -2.22 -14.13
N SER A 23 18.44 -0.92 -13.84
CA SER A 23 19.24 -0.28 -12.78
C SER A 23 18.43 0.65 -11.90
N LYS A 24 17.45 1.35 -12.47
CA LYS A 24 16.71 2.40 -11.77
C LYS A 24 15.23 2.30 -12.11
N LEU A 25 14.39 2.46 -11.08
CA LEU A 25 12.94 2.56 -11.20
C LEU A 25 12.44 3.64 -10.25
N ILE A 26 11.61 4.56 -10.74
CA ILE A 26 11.00 5.62 -9.92
C ILE A 26 9.48 5.59 -10.04
N TYR A 27 8.82 5.67 -8.89
CA TYR A 27 7.36 5.65 -8.70
C TYR A 27 6.91 6.89 -7.95
N LEU A 28 5.96 7.67 -8.49
CA LEU A 28 5.32 8.79 -7.79
C LEU A 28 3.92 8.47 -7.22
N GLN A 29 3.58 7.18 -7.01
CA GLN A 29 2.38 6.70 -6.28
C GLN A 29 2.43 5.16 -6.17
N ILE A 30 2.00 4.58 -5.05
CA ILE A 30 2.01 3.11 -4.85
C ILE A 30 0.76 2.46 -5.46
N SER A 31 0.94 1.32 -6.12
CA SER A 31 -0.13 0.41 -6.58
C SER A 31 0.03 -0.96 -5.94
N LYS A 32 -1.07 -1.53 -5.42
CA LYS A 32 -1.10 -2.97 -5.07
C LYS A 32 -0.99 -3.84 -6.34
N THR A 33 -1.51 -3.38 -7.48
CA THR A 33 -1.54 -4.12 -8.76
C THR A 33 -0.15 -4.50 -9.25
N PHE A 34 0.85 -3.66 -9.01
CA PHE A 34 2.21 -3.87 -9.52
C PHE A 34 3.19 -4.41 -8.50
N TYR A 35 2.73 -4.81 -7.30
CA TYR A 35 3.62 -5.27 -6.23
C TYR A 35 4.48 -6.47 -6.65
N GLU A 36 3.92 -7.47 -7.31
CA GLU A 36 4.68 -8.63 -7.79
C GLU A 36 5.76 -8.22 -8.81
N ARG A 37 5.49 -7.23 -9.65
CA ARG A 37 6.50 -6.69 -10.59
C ARG A 37 7.61 -5.94 -9.86
N LEU A 38 7.28 -5.17 -8.83
CA LEU A 38 8.27 -4.52 -7.97
C LEU A 38 9.14 -5.54 -7.23
N LYS A 39 8.55 -6.65 -6.79
CA LYS A 39 9.26 -7.78 -6.18
C LYS A 39 10.25 -8.43 -7.16
N ASP A 40 9.82 -8.69 -8.39
CA ASP A 40 10.67 -9.19 -9.46
C ASP A 40 11.84 -8.23 -9.75
N ALA A 41 11.57 -6.92 -9.85
CA ALA A 41 12.61 -5.90 -10.04
C ALA A 41 13.58 -5.83 -8.85
N SER A 42 13.06 -5.88 -7.61
CA SER A 42 13.90 -5.91 -6.40
C SER A 42 14.80 -7.16 -6.37
N ASN A 43 14.30 -8.31 -6.80
CA ASN A 43 15.08 -9.56 -6.87
C ASN A 43 16.21 -9.49 -7.91
N LYS A 44 16.04 -8.68 -8.96
CA LYS A 44 17.07 -8.35 -9.95
C LYS A 44 18.07 -7.27 -9.48
N ASN A 45 17.97 -6.82 -8.22
CA ASN A 45 18.75 -5.73 -7.65
C ASN A 45 18.58 -4.36 -8.34
N VAL A 46 17.40 -4.11 -8.93
CA VAL A 46 17.06 -2.77 -9.43
C VAL A 46 16.91 -1.82 -8.24
N SER A 47 17.49 -0.61 -8.33
CA SER A 47 17.29 0.46 -7.35
C SER A 47 15.92 1.11 -7.57
N ILE A 48 15.03 0.96 -6.60
CA ILE A 48 13.64 1.43 -6.66
C ILE A 48 13.50 2.62 -5.71
N LYS A 49 13.04 3.76 -6.22
CA LYS A 49 12.65 4.91 -5.39
C LYS A 49 11.15 5.15 -5.52
N ILE A 50 10.47 5.22 -4.40
CA ILE A 50 9.03 5.46 -4.34
C ILE A 50 8.80 6.76 -3.60
N ILE A 51 8.15 7.71 -4.24
CA ILE A 51 7.67 8.94 -3.64
C ILE A 51 6.15 8.83 -3.49
N TYR A 52 5.65 9.13 -2.29
CA TYR A 52 4.22 9.12 -1.96
C TYR A 52 3.83 10.42 -1.25
N GLY A 53 2.53 10.74 -1.25
CA GLY A 53 1.99 11.97 -0.65
C GLY A 53 0.53 11.86 -0.28
N LYS A 54 -0.04 12.95 0.26
CA LYS A 54 -1.33 13.06 0.96
C LYS A 54 -1.45 12.29 2.27
N ASP A 55 -1.36 10.97 2.21
CA ASP A 55 -1.64 10.09 3.35
C ASP A 55 -0.39 9.29 3.73
N GLU A 56 -0.23 8.99 5.02
CA GLU A 56 0.77 8.02 5.47
C GLU A 56 0.49 6.66 4.83
N LEU A 57 1.57 5.92 4.50
CA LEU A 57 1.44 4.54 4.04
C LEU A 57 0.67 3.69 5.03
N LYS A 58 -0.31 2.94 4.53
CA LYS A 58 -1.00 1.97 5.37
C LYS A 58 0.02 0.94 5.89
N PRO A 59 -0.14 0.41 7.11
CA PRO A 59 0.80 -0.55 7.68
C PRO A 59 1.11 -1.75 6.76
N ASN A 60 0.10 -2.28 6.07
CA ASN A 60 0.28 -3.39 5.13
C ASN A 60 1.14 -2.99 3.93
N GLU A 61 0.87 -1.84 3.30
CA GLU A 61 1.67 -1.32 2.18
C GLU A 61 3.12 -1.10 2.61
N ARG A 62 3.33 -0.52 3.80
CA ARG A 62 4.66 -0.32 4.35
C ARG A 62 5.38 -1.64 4.62
N ASN A 63 4.68 -2.65 5.15
CA ASN A 63 5.25 -3.97 5.42
C ASN A 63 5.64 -4.69 4.13
N SER A 64 4.76 -4.69 3.12
CA SER A 64 5.05 -5.24 1.79
C SER A 64 6.27 -4.56 1.18
N LEU A 65 6.33 -3.22 1.18
CA LEU A 65 7.50 -2.51 0.68
C LEU A 65 8.78 -2.77 1.48
N ALA A 66 8.67 -3.07 2.78
CA ALA A 66 9.80 -3.43 3.63
C ALA A 66 10.33 -4.87 3.38
N GLU A 67 9.64 -5.70 2.60
CA GLU A 67 10.18 -6.99 2.12
C GLU A 67 11.15 -6.83 0.95
N LEU A 68 11.07 -5.70 0.25
CA LEU A 68 11.90 -5.40 -0.90
C LEU A 68 13.28 -4.89 -0.45
N LYS A 69 14.35 -5.43 -1.02
CA LYS A 69 15.73 -5.19 -0.55
C LYS A 69 16.29 -3.84 -0.97
N ASN A 70 15.89 -3.35 -2.15
CA ASN A 70 16.51 -2.22 -2.82
C ASN A 70 15.51 -1.08 -3.06
N VAL A 71 14.66 -0.81 -2.07
CA VAL A 71 13.65 0.25 -2.12
C VAL A 71 14.01 1.39 -1.18
N GLU A 72 13.84 2.62 -1.66
CA GLU A 72 13.86 3.83 -0.86
C GLU A 72 12.50 4.51 -0.92
N LEU A 73 12.01 4.98 0.23
CA LEU A 73 10.75 5.71 0.34
C LEU A 73 10.99 7.19 0.62
N TYR A 74 10.20 8.04 -0.02
CA TYR A 74 10.20 9.48 0.16
C TYR A 74 8.76 9.98 0.33
N PHE A 75 8.52 10.81 1.34
CA PHE A 75 7.23 11.46 1.58
C PHE A 75 7.28 12.90 1.11
N PHE A 76 6.28 13.32 0.34
CA PHE A 76 6.09 14.69 -0.08
C PHE A 76 4.61 15.06 0.07
N GLU A 77 4.30 15.90 1.07
CA GLU A 77 2.92 16.21 1.51
C GLU A 77 2.01 16.60 0.34
N ASN A 78 2.47 17.49 -0.53
CA ASN A 78 1.71 18.06 -1.63
C ASN A 78 1.98 17.37 -2.98
N LEU A 79 2.27 16.06 -2.98
CA LEU A 79 2.50 15.30 -4.21
C LEU A 79 1.20 15.03 -4.95
N HIS A 80 1.08 15.55 -6.17
CA HIS A 80 -0.02 15.23 -7.08
C HIS A 80 0.45 14.69 -8.45
N ALA A 81 1.76 14.77 -8.73
CA ALA A 81 2.36 14.23 -9.93
C ALA A 81 2.26 12.70 -9.94
N LYS A 82 1.93 12.12 -11.10
CA LYS A 82 2.00 10.68 -11.34
C LYS A 82 2.95 10.44 -12.49
N CYS A 83 4.09 9.85 -12.15
CA CYS A 83 5.16 9.57 -13.08
C CYS A 83 5.78 8.22 -12.69
N TYR A 84 6.04 7.41 -13.70
CA TYR A 84 6.66 6.09 -13.59
C TYR A 84 7.76 6.02 -14.63
N PHE A 85 8.99 5.72 -14.23
CA PHE A 85 10.06 5.61 -15.23
C PHE A 85 11.20 4.72 -14.79
N ASN A 86 11.88 4.16 -15.78
CA ASN A 86 13.17 3.50 -15.65
C ASN A 86 14.25 4.28 -16.42
N GLU A 87 15.39 3.67 -16.73
CA GLU A 87 16.47 4.36 -17.44
C GLU A 87 16.18 4.71 -18.92
N THR A 88 15.17 4.10 -19.55
CA THR A 88 14.86 4.27 -20.99
C THR A 88 13.48 4.84 -21.29
N LYS A 89 12.48 4.58 -20.44
CA LYS A 89 11.07 4.93 -20.71
C LYS A 89 10.40 5.55 -19.49
N MET A 90 9.46 6.45 -19.76
CA MET A 90 8.68 7.18 -18.77
C MET A 90 7.21 7.25 -19.18
N VAL A 91 6.32 7.08 -18.21
CA VAL A 91 4.89 7.41 -18.35
C VAL A 91 4.53 8.52 -17.37
N ILE A 92 3.95 9.60 -17.90
CA ILE A 92 3.26 10.64 -17.13
C ILE A 92 1.76 10.46 -17.38
N THR A 93 0.94 10.46 -16.34
CA THR A 93 -0.47 10.07 -16.47
C THR A 93 -1.40 10.78 -15.49
N SER A 94 -2.70 10.79 -15.79
CA SER A 94 -3.76 11.14 -14.83
C SER A 94 -4.08 10.00 -13.85
N MET A 95 -3.67 8.77 -14.18
CA MET A 95 -4.06 7.55 -13.46
C MET A 95 -3.57 7.58 -12.01
N ASN A 96 -4.53 7.60 -11.08
CA ASN A 96 -4.28 7.26 -9.68
C ASN A 96 -4.23 5.74 -9.55
N MET A 97 -3.23 5.20 -8.86
CA MET A 97 -2.99 3.76 -8.79
C MET A 97 -3.73 3.02 -7.65
N TYR A 98 -5.01 3.33 -7.48
CA TYR A 98 -5.91 2.50 -6.68
C TYR A 98 -6.65 1.52 -7.60
N GLU A 99 -6.84 0.27 -7.19
CA GLU A 99 -7.50 -0.78 -8.02
C GLU A 99 -8.85 -0.32 -8.62
N PHE A 100 -9.57 0.53 -7.89
CA PHE A 100 -10.82 1.11 -8.35
C PHE A 100 -10.64 2.06 -9.56
N SER A 101 -9.57 2.87 -9.57
CA SER A 101 -9.30 3.82 -10.65
C SER A 101 -8.84 3.12 -11.93
N GLU A 102 -8.01 2.08 -11.82
CA GLU A 102 -7.57 1.26 -12.97
C GLU A 102 -8.77 0.60 -13.69
N LYS A 103 -9.77 0.16 -12.93
CA LYS A 103 -10.94 -0.54 -13.49
C LYS A 103 -12.02 0.43 -13.99
N ASN A 104 -12.31 1.50 -13.25
CA ASN A 104 -13.53 2.27 -13.45
C ASN A 104 -13.34 3.68 -14.06
N ASN A 105 -12.15 4.28 -13.96
CA ASN A 105 -11.94 5.63 -14.46
C ASN A 105 -11.51 5.65 -15.92
N ARG A 106 -11.87 6.72 -16.64
CA ARG A 106 -11.25 7.04 -17.93
C ARG A 106 -9.96 7.80 -17.67
N GLU A 107 -8.84 7.15 -17.99
CA GLU A 107 -7.50 7.70 -17.77
C GLU A 107 -6.79 7.91 -19.10
N MET A 108 -5.81 8.82 -19.08
CA MET A 108 -4.89 9.05 -20.18
C MET A 108 -3.47 9.21 -19.68
N GLY A 109 -2.52 8.96 -20.55
CA GLY A 109 -1.11 9.14 -20.25
C GLY A 109 -0.32 9.49 -21.49
N VAL A 110 0.96 9.76 -21.28
CA VAL A 110 1.92 9.99 -22.34
C VAL A 110 3.14 9.12 -22.05
N LEU A 111 3.52 8.30 -23.03
CA LEU A 111 4.78 7.56 -23.03
C LEU A 111 5.87 8.45 -23.61
N ILE A 112 7.02 8.48 -22.94
CA ILE A 112 8.21 9.18 -23.39
C ILE A 112 9.35 8.15 -23.44
N ASP A 113 9.90 7.93 -24.62
CA ASP A 113 11.10 7.09 -24.81
C ASP A 113 12.33 7.99 -24.91
N ARG A 114 13.31 7.77 -24.02
CA ARG A 114 14.53 8.56 -23.93
C ARG A 114 15.34 8.56 -25.22
N ASN A 115 15.31 7.49 -25.99
CA ASN A 115 16.07 7.39 -27.24
C ASN A 115 15.47 8.29 -28.33
N THR A 116 14.17 8.59 -28.24
CA THR A 116 13.47 9.37 -29.26
C THR A 116 13.13 10.80 -28.81
N ASP A 117 12.99 11.06 -27.51
CA ASP A 117 12.72 12.39 -26.92
C ASP A 117 13.60 12.67 -25.69
N LYS A 118 14.91 12.60 -25.88
CA LYS A 118 15.88 12.76 -24.79
C LYS A 118 15.70 14.05 -23.97
N ASP A 119 15.47 15.19 -24.63
CA ASP A 119 15.33 16.49 -23.95
C ASP A 119 14.10 16.52 -23.02
N LEU A 120 12.94 16.05 -23.50
CA LEU A 120 11.72 15.97 -22.69
C LEU A 120 11.90 15.00 -21.52
N PHE A 121 12.48 13.83 -21.79
CA PHE A 121 12.77 12.83 -20.76
C PHE A 121 13.69 13.40 -19.68
N ASP A 122 14.81 14.02 -20.06
CA ASP A 122 15.79 14.56 -19.10
C ASP A 122 15.19 15.71 -18.27
N LYS A 123 14.33 16.58 -18.86
CA LYS A 123 13.60 17.62 -18.13
C LYS A 123 12.63 17.04 -17.10
N ALA A 124 11.86 16.02 -17.46
CA ALA A 124 10.92 15.37 -16.54
C ALA A 124 11.64 14.60 -15.42
N VAL A 125 12.81 14.01 -15.73
CA VAL A 125 13.68 13.40 -14.72
C VAL A 125 14.23 14.47 -13.77
N ALA A 126 14.67 15.62 -14.27
CA ALA A 126 15.19 16.71 -13.44
C ALA A 126 14.13 17.22 -12.44
N GLU A 127 12.89 17.39 -12.89
CA GLU A 127 11.77 17.74 -12.00
C GLU A 127 11.52 16.67 -10.93
N THR A 128 11.55 15.39 -11.33
CA THR A 128 11.36 14.30 -10.34
C THR A 128 12.50 14.27 -9.32
N LEU A 129 13.73 14.56 -9.72
CA LEU A 129 14.87 14.65 -8.80
C LEU A 129 14.73 15.84 -7.84
N SER A 130 14.21 16.98 -8.32
CA SER A 130 13.88 18.15 -7.49
C SER A 130 12.84 17.81 -6.42
N ILE A 131 11.80 17.04 -6.78
CA ILE A 131 10.80 16.52 -5.84
C ILE A 131 11.47 15.62 -4.79
N ILE A 132 12.30 14.66 -5.21
CA ILE A 132 13.01 13.76 -4.28
C ILE A 132 13.90 14.53 -3.32
N GLN A 133 14.61 15.55 -3.80
CA GLN A 133 15.48 16.39 -2.97
C GLN A 133 14.70 17.18 -1.91
N SER A 134 13.47 17.55 -2.24
CA SER A 134 12.58 18.30 -1.34
C SER A 134 11.71 17.38 -0.46
N ALA A 135 11.78 16.07 -0.66
CA ALA A 135 10.96 15.08 0.05
C ALA A 135 11.68 14.52 1.29
N GLU A 136 10.90 14.11 2.29
CA GLU A 136 11.43 13.50 3.50
C GLU A 136 11.68 12.00 3.27
N GLN A 137 12.95 11.59 3.37
CA GLN A 137 13.28 10.17 3.26
C GLN A 137 12.69 9.39 4.44
N THR A 138 11.78 8.48 4.15
CA THR A 138 11.14 7.62 5.15
C THR A 138 11.93 6.33 5.30
N ALA A 139 12.34 6.01 6.53
CA ALA A 139 12.98 4.73 6.79
C ALA A 139 12.01 3.56 6.57
N LEU A 140 12.35 2.70 5.60
CA LEU A 140 11.81 1.35 5.46
C LEU A 140 12.44 0.45 6.51
N ARG A 141 12.01 0.61 7.76
CA ARG A 141 12.19 -0.46 8.74
C ARG A 141 10.97 -1.36 8.61
N LYS A 142 11.20 -2.68 8.46
CA LYS A 142 10.17 -3.62 8.91
C LYS A 142 9.79 -3.15 10.29
N THR A 143 8.52 -2.84 10.47
CA THR A 143 8.07 -2.61 11.81
C THR A 143 8.14 -3.97 12.49
N ASP A 144 9.25 -4.25 13.17
CA ASP A 144 9.22 -5.01 14.42
C ASP A 144 8.38 -4.15 15.37
N ARG A 145 7.08 -4.06 15.12
CA ARG A 145 6.15 -3.45 16.06
C ARG A 145 5.59 -4.61 16.86
N PRO A 146 6.17 -4.96 18.03
CA PRO A 146 5.28 -5.26 19.12
C PRO A 146 4.34 -4.05 19.23
N ILE A 147 3.06 -4.32 19.42
CA ILE A 147 1.99 -3.37 19.79
C ILE A 147 2.62 -2.12 20.42
N PHE A 148 2.50 -0.96 19.78
CA PHE A 148 3.01 0.30 20.34
C PHE A 148 2.58 0.43 21.81
N VAL A 149 3.56 0.52 22.69
CA VAL A 149 3.38 1.14 24.01
C VAL A 149 3.71 2.61 23.80
N ASP A 150 2.71 3.47 23.99
CA ASP A 150 2.86 4.92 23.97
C ASP A 150 3.98 5.35 24.92
N LYS A 151 4.96 6.09 24.41
CA LYS A 151 5.83 6.92 25.26
C LYS A 151 5.09 8.22 25.57
N LYS A 152 4.39 8.25 26.69
CA LYS A 152 4.33 9.47 27.51
C LYS A 152 4.95 9.19 28.87
N GLN A 153 6.05 9.91 29.08
CA GLN A 153 6.62 10.43 30.32
C GLN A 153 6.46 9.59 31.60
N ALA A 154 7.62 9.26 32.15
CA ALA A 154 7.83 8.72 33.47
C ALA A 154 6.85 9.30 34.51
N ASN A 155 6.09 8.41 35.15
CA ASN A 155 6.01 8.37 36.61
C ASN A 155 5.49 7.01 37.08
N ASN A 156 6.24 6.42 38.01
CA ASN A 156 5.96 5.17 38.70
C ASN A 156 4.54 5.12 39.27
N LYS A 157 3.66 4.28 38.71
CA LYS A 157 2.64 3.52 39.46
C LYS A 157 2.41 2.18 38.78
N GLN A 158 2.63 1.09 39.53
CA GLN A 158 2.24 -0.26 39.14
C GLN A 158 0.71 -0.29 38.97
N THR A 159 0.24 -0.36 37.73
CA THR A 159 -1.16 -0.69 37.42
C THR A 159 -1.15 -1.82 36.40
N ASN A 160 -1.89 -2.89 36.69
CA ASN A 160 -2.08 -4.05 35.81
C ASN A 160 -2.65 -3.61 34.44
N TYR A 161 -1.80 -3.31 33.47
CA TYR A 161 -2.21 -3.01 32.10
C TYR A 161 -2.62 -4.30 31.39
N ARG A 162 -3.93 -4.54 31.28
CA ARG A 162 -4.48 -5.55 30.37
C ARG A 162 -4.13 -5.12 28.94
N LYS A 163 -3.36 -5.96 28.23
CA LYS A 163 -2.93 -5.76 26.84
C LYS A 163 -4.17 -5.62 25.95
N ILE A 164 -4.46 -4.43 25.44
CA ILE A 164 -5.58 -4.19 24.52
C ILE A 164 -5.21 -4.80 23.17
N ILE A 165 -5.89 -5.88 22.78
CA ILE A 165 -5.72 -6.52 21.47
C ILE A 165 -6.50 -5.69 20.45
N ARG A 166 -5.86 -5.32 19.33
CA ARG A 166 -6.48 -4.59 18.22
C ARG A 166 -6.68 -5.47 17.00
N GLY A 167 -7.79 -5.29 16.30
CA GLY A 167 -8.19 -6.00 15.09
C GLY A 167 -8.22 -5.10 13.86
N TYR A 168 -8.89 -5.56 12.81
CA TYR A 168 -9.03 -4.90 11.52
C TYR A 168 -10.47 -4.98 11.01
N CYS A 169 -10.95 -3.93 10.36
CA CYS A 169 -12.22 -3.94 9.67
C CYS A 169 -12.14 -4.94 8.51
N ILE A 170 -13.04 -5.93 8.48
CA ILE A 170 -13.01 -6.99 7.48
C ILE A 170 -13.30 -6.50 6.05
N ARG A 171 -13.91 -5.32 5.93
CA ARG A 171 -14.22 -4.66 4.65
C ARG A 171 -13.14 -3.71 4.15
N CYS A 172 -12.72 -2.77 5.00
CA CYS A 172 -11.86 -1.64 4.59
C CYS A 172 -10.46 -1.67 5.21
N GLU A 173 -10.11 -2.75 5.91
CA GLU A 173 -8.78 -2.97 6.51
C GLU A 173 -8.41 -1.97 7.63
N THR A 174 -9.32 -1.06 8.00
CA THR A 174 -9.07 -0.04 9.03
C THR A 174 -8.86 -0.70 10.39
N ARG A 175 -7.84 -0.26 11.14
CA ARG A 175 -7.60 -0.74 12.52
C ARG A 175 -8.78 -0.38 13.44
N ILE A 176 -9.30 -1.38 14.12
CA ILE A 176 -10.39 -1.26 15.11
C ILE A 176 -10.06 -2.09 16.35
N ASP A 177 -10.88 -2.00 17.39
CA ASP A 177 -10.74 -2.89 18.55
C ASP A 177 -10.94 -4.34 18.12
N TYR A 178 -10.15 -5.26 18.69
CA TYR A 178 -10.33 -6.67 18.39
C TYR A 178 -11.58 -7.17 19.08
N ASN A 179 -12.63 -7.36 18.30
CA ASN A 179 -13.85 -8.00 18.71
C ASN A 179 -14.43 -8.77 17.53
N PRO A 180 -14.30 -10.11 17.51
CA PRO A 180 -14.85 -10.94 16.44
C PRO A 180 -16.36 -10.78 16.23
N THR A 181 -17.11 -10.30 17.24
CA THR A 181 -18.55 -10.02 17.10
C THR A 181 -18.84 -8.64 16.49
N ARG A 182 -17.84 -7.76 16.39
CA ARG A 182 -17.93 -6.43 15.79
C ARG A 182 -16.76 -6.21 14.81
N PRO A 183 -16.74 -6.92 13.69
CA PRO A 183 -15.58 -6.96 12.79
C PRO A 183 -15.49 -5.76 11.83
N TYR A 184 -16.39 -4.77 11.94
CA TYR A 184 -16.45 -3.59 11.07
C TYR A 184 -16.07 -2.31 11.82
N CYS A 185 -15.49 -1.33 11.11
CA CYS A 185 -15.46 0.06 11.57
C CYS A 185 -16.84 0.70 11.49
N GLY A 186 -17.03 1.87 12.12
CA GLY A 186 -18.32 2.56 12.15
C GLY A 186 -18.92 2.77 10.76
N ASP A 187 -18.15 3.34 9.83
CA ASP A 187 -18.63 3.63 8.47
C ASP A 187 -19.02 2.36 7.71
N CYS A 188 -18.21 1.31 7.79
CA CYS A 188 -18.49 0.04 7.11
C CYS A 188 -19.68 -0.68 7.74
N PHE A 189 -19.83 -0.59 9.06
CA PHE A 189 -20.98 -1.16 9.76
C PHE A 189 -22.28 -0.47 9.35
N SER A 190 -22.30 0.87 9.25
CA SER A 190 -23.48 1.61 8.82
C SER A 190 -23.95 1.26 7.41
N ILE A 191 -23.03 0.85 6.52
CA ILE A 191 -23.37 0.36 5.18
C ILE A 191 -23.83 -1.10 5.26
N TRP A 192 -23.10 -1.97 5.97
CA TRP A 192 -23.46 -3.38 6.12
C TRP A 192 -24.84 -3.55 6.76
N ALA A 193 -25.17 -2.74 7.76
CA ALA A 193 -26.45 -2.74 8.47
C ALA A 193 -27.66 -2.36 7.58
N GLN A 194 -27.45 -1.85 6.37
CA GLN A 194 -28.55 -1.64 5.42
C GLN A 194 -28.97 -2.94 4.72
N PHE A 195 -28.04 -3.89 4.60
CA PHE A 195 -28.26 -5.17 3.93
C PHE A 195 -28.41 -6.32 4.92
N GLU A 196 -27.77 -6.21 6.09
CA GLU A 196 -27.78 -7.19 7.19
C GLU A 196 -27.51 -8.63 6.73
N ASN A 197 -26.69 -8.82 5.70
CA ASN A 197 -26.32 -10.14 5.21
C ASN A 197 -25.03 -10.62 5.93
N PRO A 198 -25.13 -11.56 6.88
CA PRO A 198 -23.99 -11.99 7.68
C PRO A 198 -23.03 -12.93 6.94
N ASP A 199 -23.47 -13.48 5.81
CA ASP A 199 -22.67 -14.37 4.95
C ASP A 199 -22.07 -13.63 3.76
N TYR A 200 -22.30 -12.32 3.64
CA TYR A 200 -21.66 -11.50 2.63
C TYR A 200 -20.14 -11.60 2.76
N GLN A 201 -19.47 -11.96 1.66
CA GLN A 201 -18.04 -12.15 1.62
C GLN A 201 -17.31 -10.80 1.61
N GLU A 202 -16.43 -10.64 2.57
CA GLU A 202 -15.50 -9.54 2.76
C GLU A 202 -14.07 -10.05 2.56
N ASN A 203 -13.09 -9.15 2.63
CA ASN A 203 -11.79 -9.40 2.01
C ASN A 203 -10.64 -9.63 2.99
N VAL A 204 -10.85 -9.41 4.30
CA VAL A 204 -9.73 -9.35 5.25
C VAL A 204 -10.04 -10.04 6.59
N CYS A 205 -9.05 -10.75 7.13
CA CYS A 205 -9.10 -11.29 8.48
C CYS A 205 -9.09 -10.19 9.55
N HIS A 206 -10.10 -10.20 10.42
CA HIS A 206 -10.26 -9.27 11.55
C HIS A 206 -9.09 -9.31 12.54
N ARG A 207 -8.37 -10.43 12.65
CA ARG A 207 -7.29 -10.61 13.63
C ARG A 207 -5.92 -10.21 13.08
N CYS A 208 -5.50 -10.84 11.98
CA CYS A 208 -4.17 -10.59 11.40
C CYS A 208 -4.15 -9.47 10.35
N GLY A 209 -5.28 -9.15 9.73
CA GLY A 209 -5.35 -8.14 8.67
C GLY A 209 -4.88 -8.65 7.30
N GLU A 210 -4.62 -9.95 7.17
CA GLU A 210 -4.30 -10.60 5.90
C GLU A 210 -5.55 -10.78 5.04
N TYR A 211 -5.35 -10.80 3.72
CA TYR A 211 -6.43 -11.07 2.77
C TYR A 211 -6.99 -12.47 2.97
N GLU A 212 -8.30 -12.56 3.17
CA GLU A 212 -9.03 -13.80 3.40
C GLU A 212 -10.51 -13.58 3.10
N MET A 213 -11.17 -14.57 2.50
CA MET A 213 -12.62 -14.53 2.30
C MET A 213 -13.31 -14.68 3.66
N THR A 214 -13.66 -13.53 4.24
CA THR A 214 -14.27 -13.43 5.56
C THR A 214 -15.73 -13.02 5.45
N SER A 215 -16.46 -13.08 6.55
CA SER A 215 -17.81 -12.54 6.64
C SER A 215 -18.10 -12.10 8.08
N MET A 216 -19.27 -11.52 8.35
CA MET A 216 -19.70 -11.24 9.72
C MET A 216 -19.69 -12.52 10.59
N ASN A 217 -20.12 -13.65 10.01
CA ASN A 217 -20.12 -14.96 10.68
C ASN A 217 -18.72 -15.59 10.79
N LYS A 218 -17.85 -15.32 9.82
CA LYS A 218 -16.47 -15.86 9.77
C LYS A 218 -15.46 -14.74 9.56
N PRO A 219 -15.23 -13.89 10.57
CA PRO A 219 -14.42 -12.69 10.40
C PRO A 219 -12.92 -12.96 10.43
N GLN A 220 -12.46 -14.22 10.50
CA GLN A 220 -11.06 -14.56 10.71
C GLN A 220 -10.65 -15.73 9.81
N CYS A 221 -9.37 -15.72 9.40
CA CYS A 221 -8.75 -16.87 8.76
C CYS A 221 -8.64 -18.05 9.74
N TYR A 222 -8.47 -19.26 9.18
CA TYR A 222 -8.44 -20.51 9.94
C TYR A 222 -7.39 -20.51 11.07
N ASN A 223 -6.18 -20.02 10.79
CA ASN A 223 -5.10 -19.98 11.77
C ASN A 223 -5.44 -19.05 12.94
N CYS A 224 -5.89 -17.83 12.64
CA CYS A 224 -6.28 -16.84 13.65
C CYS A 224 -7.46 -17.30 14.51
N TYR A 225 -8.45 -17.96 13.89
CA TYR A 225 -9.57 -18.55 14.59
C TYR A 225 -9.11 -19.65 15.55
N THR A 226 -8.24 -20.54 15.09
CA THR A 226 -7.73 -21.67 15.88
C THR A 226 -6.94 -21.18 17.10
N GLU A 227 -6.06 -20.20 16.92
CA GLU A 227 -5.32 -19.57 18.00
C GLU A 227 -6.25 -18.88 19.02
N HIS A 228 -7.26 -18.14 18.55
CA HIS A 228 -8.25 -17.50 19.44
C HIS A 228 -9.01 -18.53 20.28
N GLN A 229 -9.40 -19.67 19.69
CA GLN A 229 -10.04 -20.76 20.42
C GLN A 229 -9.12 -21.39 21.48
N GLN A 230 -7.82 -21.51 21.19
CA GLN A 230 -6.85 -21.99 22.18
C GLN A 230 -6.65 -21.00 23.33
N GLU A 231 -6.66 -19.69 23.05
CA GLU A 231 -6.58 -18.64 24.08
C GLU A 231 -7.78 -18.65 25.02
N LEU A 232 -9.00 -18.80 24.48
CA LEU A 232 -10.23 -18.92 25.28
C LEU A 232 -10.20 -20.14 26.19
N ARG A 233 -9.68 -21.28 25.72
CA ARG A 233 -9.56 -22.50 26.53
C ARG A 233 -8.52 -22.40 27.66
N ARG A 234 -7.53 -21.51 27.54
CA ARG A 234 -6.50 -21.29 28.58
C ARG A 234 -6.93 -20.31 29.66
N THR A 235 -8.03 -19.60 29.44
CA THR A 235 -8.57 -18.57 30.34
C THR A 235 -9.86 -18.98 31.05
N MET A 236 -10.38 -20.16 30.73
CA MET A 236 -11.43 -20.89 31.47
C MET A 236 -10.78 -21.88 32.45
#